data_AF-A0A7W3LSQ4-F1
#
_entry.id   AF-A0A7W3LSQ4-F1
#
_cell.length_a   1.000
_cell.length_b   1.000
_cell.length_c   1.000
_cell.angle_alpha   90.00
_cell.angle_beta   90.00
_cell.angle_gamma   90.00
#
_symmetry.space_group_name_H-M   'P 1'
#
loop_
_entity.id
_entity.type
_entity.pdbx_description
1 polymer ?
#
loop_
_entity_poly.entity_id
_entity_poly.type
_entity_poly.pdbx_seq_one_letter_code
_entity_poly.pdbx_strand_id
1 'polypeptide(L)'
;MELVRFDDGENSVIVEIVDSDPRGSLEARITATSEFAHGRLDEVFLLNEDLDEWATVLDALSAGRPAAWMEEGRGPQLRIVPVEFNGPAGPRAAAEITVKDAVGSLTSVTLPVSLPHDWIEDHRGRLERARTLLRRPSR
;
A
#
# COMPACT_ATOMS: atom_id res chain seq x y z
N MET A 1 0.50 -3.86 12.41
CA MET A 1 0.66 -4.95 11.40
C MET A 1 0.69 -4.29 10.04
N GLU A 2 1.59 -4.66 9.12
CA GLU A 2 1.62 -4.02 7.79
C GLU A 2 0.66 -4.75 6.84
N LEU A 3 -0.31 -4.01 6.30
CA LEU A 3 -1.24 -4.44 5.25
C LEU A 3 -0.57 -4.40 3.87
N VAL A 4 0.13 -3.30 3.58
CA VAL A 4 0.90 -3.10 2.35
C VAL A 4 2.36 -2.86 2.73
N ARG A 5 3.27 -3.52 2.02
CA ARG A 5 4.71 -3.36 2.20
C ARG A 5 5.43 -3.46 0.86
N PHE A 6 5.75 -2.31 0.30
CA PHE A 6 6.79 -2.19 -0.73
C PHE A 6 8.05 -1.72 -0.03
N ASP A 7 9.12 -2.52 -0.04
CA ASP A 7 10.39 -2.17 0.59
C ASP A 7 11.53 -2.94 -0.08
N ASP A 8 12.50 -2.21 -0.66
CA ASP A 8 13.71 -2.78 -1.24
C ASP A 8 14.99 -2.40 -0.47
N GLY A 9 14.84 -1.79 0.71
CA GLY A 9 15.92 -1.30 1.56
C GLY A 9 16.39 0.12 1.23
N GLU A 10 16.12 0.63 0.03
CA GLU A 10 16.43 2.01 -0.37
C GLU A 10 15.16 2.86 -0.33
N ASN A 11 14.08 2.35 -0.92
CA ASN A 11 12.77 2.98 -0.98
C ASN A 11 11.72 2.08 -0.32
N SER A 12 10.79 2.69 0.41
CA SER A 12 9.68 1.97 1.01
C SER A 12 8.38 2.75 1.00
N VAL A 13 7.28 2.03 0.78
CA VAL A 13 5.90 2.47 1.00
C VAL A 13 5.20 1.41 1.85
N ILE A 14 4.87 1.78 3.08
CA ILE A 14 4.29 0.87 4.07
C ILE A 14 2.95 1.43 4.52
N VAL A 15 1.94 0.56 4.56
CA VAL A 15 0.63 0.83 5.15
C VAL A 15 0.48 -0.07 6.37
N GLU A 16 0.59 0.52 7.55
CA GLU A 16 0.54 -0.17 8.83
C GLU A 16 -0.84 0.02 9.48
N ILE A 17 -1.51 -1.07 9.83
CA ILE A 17 -2.65 -1.06 10.75
C ILE A 17 -2.14 -0.82 12.16
N VAL A 18 -2.58 0.29 12.74
CA VAL A 18 -2.23 0.79 14.07
C VAL A 18 -3.25 0.32 15.10
N ASP A 19 -4.54 0.40 14.77
CA ASP A 19 -5.63 -0.02 15.65
C ASP A 19 -6.85 -0.55 14.85
N SER A 20 -7.82 -1.14 15.53
CA SER A 20 -9.10 -1.56 14.99
C SER A 20 -10.24 -0.94 15.80
N ASP A 21 -11.08 -0.15 15.11
CA ASP A 21 -12.24 0.49 15.72
C ASP A 21 -13.41 -0.51 15.87
N PRO A 22 -14.08 -0.55 17.05
CA PRO A 22 -15.20 -1.46 17.29
C PRO A 22 -16.40 -1.27 16.36
N ARG A 23 -16.49 -0.13 15.69
CA ARG A 23 -17.54 0.22 14.72
C ARG A 23 -17.22 -0.27 13.31
N GLY A 24 -16.11 -0.99 13.13
CA GLY A 24 -15.80 -1.71 11.89
C GLY A 24 -14.89 -0.95 10.93
N SER A 25 -13.85 -0.30 11.43
CA SER A 25 -12.76 0.24 10.62
C SER A 25 -11.39 -0.14 11.18
N LEU A 26 -10.36 -0.07 10.35
CA LEU A 26 -8.96 -0.17 10.79
C LEU A 26 -8.33 1.20 10.72
N GLU A 27 -7.72 1.65 11.81
CA GLU A 27 -6.86 2.81 11.77
C GLU A 27 -5.50 2.38 11.22
N ALA A 28 -5.05 3.09 10.19
CA ALA A 28 -3.84 2.82 9.48
C ALA A 28 -2.97 4.07 9.37
N ARG A 29 -1.69 3.81 9.12
CA ARG A 29 -0.66 4.79 8.86
C ARG A 29 0.01 4.46 7.55
N ILE A 30 0.22 5.48 6.72
CA ILE A 30 0.96 5.36 5.47
C ILE A 30 2.30 6.07 5.66
N THR A 31 3.39 5.39 5.31
CA THR A 31 4.73 5.96 5.33
C THR A 31 5.41 5.69 3.99
N ALA A 32 5.95 6.74 3.38
CA ALA A 32 6.76 6.68 2.16
C ALA A 32 8.17 7.20 2.51
N THR A 33 9.19 6.36 2.40
CA THR A 33 10.56 6.71 2.82
C THR A 33 11.58 6.37 1.74
N SER A 34 12.50 7.30 1.51
CA SER A 34 13.77 7.09 0.82
C SER A 34 14.87 7.85 1.56
N GLU A 35 16.12 7.78 1.08
CA GLU A 35 17.20 8.63 1.59
C GLU A 35 16.93 10.13 1.44
N PHE A 36 16.12 10.52 0.44
CA PHE A 36 15.82 11.91 0.12
C PHE A 36 14.51 12.42 0.73
N ALA A 37 13.48 11.57 0.78
CA ALA A 37 12.13 11.98 1.16
C ALA A 37 11.56 11.09 2.27
N HIS A 38 10.84 11.71 3.21
CA HIS A 38 10.09 11.00 4.24
C HIS A 38 8.71 11.64 4.39
N GLY A 39 7.69 10.95 3.86
CA GLY A 39 6.29 11.32 3.96
C GLY A 39 5.56 10.39 4.92
N ARG A 40 4.66 10.94 5.74
CA ARG A 40 3.87 10.19 6.70
C ARG A 40 2.47 10.75 6.80
N LEU A 41 1.49 9.86 6.77
CA LEU A 41 0.07 10.15 6.93
C LEU A 41 -0.47 9.25 8.05
N ASP A 42 -0.87 9.87 9.16
CA ASP A 42 -1.55 9.22 10.27
C ASP A 42 -3.07 9.31 10.10
N GLU A 43 -3.83 8.60 10.93
CA GLU A 43 -5.30 8.65 10.99
C GLU A 43 -5.99 8.29 9.65
N VAL A 44 -5.45 7.30 8.92
CA VAL A 44 -6.09 6.76 7.72
C VAL A 44 -7.05 5.67 8.14
N PHE A 45 -8.35 5.87 7.94
CA PHE A 45 -9.35 4.86 8.30
C PHE A 45 -9.71 3.99 7.09
N LEU A 46 -9.52 2.68 7.23
CA LEU A 46 -9.84 1.67 6.22
C LEU A 46 -11.13 0.93 6.59
N LEU A 47 -12.05 0.88 5.66
CA LEU A 47 -13.30 0.14 5.72
C LEU A 47 -13.15 -1.23 5.05
N ASN A 48 -14.21 -2.04 5.12
CA ASN A 48 -14.23 -3.34 4.44
C ASN A 48 -14.11 -3.19 2.91
N GLU A 49 -14.74 -2.16 2.34
CA GLU A 49 -14.67 -1.84 0.91
C GLU A 49 -13.25 -1.48 0.46
N ASP A 50 -12.46 -0.77 1.28
CA ASP A 50 -11.07 -0.47 0.96
C ASP A 50 -10.22 -1.75 0.90
N LEU A 51 -10.49 -2.73 1.77
CA LEU A 51 -9.80 -4.03 1.72
C LEU A 51 -10.19 -4.86 0.48
N ASP A 52 -11.43 -4.73 0.01
CA ASP A 52 -11.90 -5.39 -1.22
C ASP A 52 -11.36 -4.69 -2.48
N GLU A 53 -11.24 -3.37 -2.45
CA GLU A 53 -10.53 -2.60 -3.48
C GLU A 53 -9.06 -3.02 -3.53
N TRP A 54 -8.40 -3.18 -2.37
CA TRP A 54 -7.01 -3.67 -2.32
C TRP A 54 -6.86 -5.07 -2.95
N ALA A 55 -7.84 -5.97 -2.73
CA ALA A 55 -7.85 -7.27 -3.39
C ALA A 55 -7.89 -7.12 -4.92
N THR A 56 -8.73 -6.22 -5.42
CA THR A 56 -8.87 -5.91 -6.86
C THR A 56 -7.59 -5.32 -7.43
N VAL A 57 -6.92 -4.46 -6.66
CA VAL A 57 -5.60 -3.90 -7.00
C VAL A 57 -4.56 -5.00 -7.15
N LEU A 58 -4.48 -5.94 -6.20
CA LEU A 58 -3.57 -7.07 -6.28
C LEU A 58 -3.85 -7.96 -7.50
N ASP A 59 -5.11 -8.18 -7.84
CA ASP A 59 -5.47 -8.95 -9.04
C ASP A 59 -5.03 -8.23 -10.33
N ALA A 60 -5.24 -6.92 -10.43
CA ALA A 60 -4.76 -6.13 -11.56
C ALA A 60 -3.23 -6.15 -11.67
N LEU A 61 -2.52 -5.99 -10.55
CA LEU A 61 -1.05 -6.00 -10.52
C LEU A 61 -0.47 -7.37 -10.83
N SER A 62 -1.12 -8.46 -10.39
CA SER A 62 -0.72 -9.83 -10.75
C SER A 62 -0.85 -10.11 -12.24
N ALA A 63 -1.70 -9.36 -12.94
CA ALA A 63 -1.83 -9.38 -14.40
C ALA A 63 -0.90 -8.37 -15.10
N GLY A 64 0.03 -7.73 -14.38
CA GLY A 64 0.96 -6.73 -14.92
C GLY A 64 0.31 -5.40 -15.29
N ARG A 65 -0.88 -5.09 -14.77
CA ARG A 65 -1.59 -3.84 -15.09
C ARG A 65 -1.43 -2.83 -13.95
N PRO A 66 -1.34 -1.52 -14.27
CA PRO A 66 -1.36 -0.49 -13.24
C PRO A 66 -2.71 -0.48 -12.52
N ALA A 67 -2.70 -0.06 -11.26
CA ALA A 67 -3.88 -0.01 -10.42
C ALA A 67 -3.77 1.15 -9.42
N ALA A 68 -4.92 1.61 -8.92
CA ALA A 68 -5.01 2.62 -7.88
C ALA A 68 -5.90 2.09 -6.75
N TRP A 69 -5.59 2.54 -5.53
CA TRP A 69 -6.27 2.17 -4.30
C TRP A 69 -6.74 3.44 -3.58
N MET A 70 -7.96 3.41 -3.06
CA MET A 70 -8.68 4.53 -2.46
C MET A 70 -8.85 5.73 -3.41
N GLU A 71 -8.91 5.49 -4.73
CA GLU A 71 -8.92 6.56 -5.74
C GLU A 71 -10.19 7.44 -5.65
N GLU A 72 -11.33 6.84 -5.33
CA GLU A 72 -12.62 7.53 -5.17
C GLU A 72 -12.85 8.07 -3.74
N GLY A 73 -11.93 7.77 -2.82
CA GLY A 73 -12.04 8.12 -1.40
C GLY A 73 -11.70 9.58 -1.08
N ARG A 74 -12.07 10.01 0.14
CA ARG A 74 -11.68 11.32 0.71
C ARG A 74 -10.33 11.31 1.44
N GLY A 75 -9.56 10.24 1.29
CA GLY A 75 -8.31 10.03 2.00
C GLY A 75 -7.08 10.10 1.10
N PRO A 76 -5.94 9.63 1.60
CA PRO A 76 -4.76 9.39 0.78
C PRO A 76 -5.04 8.35 -0.31
N GLN A 77 -4.38 8.49 -1.45
CA GLN A 77 -4.51 7.61 -2.60
C GLN A 77 -3.17 6.91 -2.86
N LEU A 78 -3.21 5.63 -3.21
CA LEU A 78 -2.03 4.88 -3.64
C LEU A 78 -2.18 4.47 -5.10
N ARG A 79 -1.22 4.83 -5.95
CA ARG A 79 -1.14 4.36 -7.34
C ARG A 79 0.08 3.48 -7.50
N ILE A 80 -0.08 2.31 -8.08
CA ILE A 80 0.99 1.35 -8.35
C ILE A 80 1.06 1.11 -9.85
N VAL A 81 2.23 1.38 -10.43
CA VAL A 81 2.53 1.12 -11.84
C VAL A 81 3.66 0.10 -11.92
N PRO A 82 3.40 -1.14 -12.35
CA PRO A 82 4.46 -2.11 -12.63
C PRO A 82 5.43 -1.55 -13.68
N VAL A 83 6.72 -1.63 -13.38
CA VAL A 83 7.80 -1.21 -14.28
C VAL A 83 8.92 -2.25 -14.26
N GLU A 84 9.83 -2.16 -15.22
CA GLU A 84 11.06 -2.94 -15.23
C GLU A 84 12.26 -2.01 -15.04
N PHE A 85 13.09 -2.28 -14.04
CA PHE A 85 14.38 -1.59 -13.89
C PHE A 85 15.50 -2.46 -14.44
N ASN A 86 16.31 -1.87 -15.32
CA ASN A 86 17.54 -2.48 -15.78
C ASN A 86 18.66 -2.17 -14.79
N GLY A 87 18.99 -3.14 -13.94
CA GLY A 87 20.12 -3.07 -13.03
C GLY A 87 21.38 -3.74 -13.60
N PRO A 88 22.52 -3.65 -12.88
CA PRO A 88 23.76 -4.34 -13.26
C PRO A 88 23.62 -5.87 -13.42
N ALA A 89 22.62 -6.45 -12.77
CA ALA A 89 22.31 -7.88 -12.81
C ALA A 89 21.22 -8.26 -13.83
N GLY A 90 20.78 -7.32 -14.67
CA GLY A 90 19.70 -7.50 -15.64
C GLY A 90 18.37 -6.85 -15.22
N PRO A 91 17.29 -7.09 -15.99
CA PRO A 91 15.98 -6.54 -15.70
C PRO A 91 15.43 -7.14 -14.41
N ARG A 92 14.83 -6.29 -13.57
CA ARG A 92 14.15 -6.67 -12.34
C ARG A 92 12.73 -6.11 -12.34
N ALA A 93 11.80 -6.91 -11.85
CA ALA A 93 10.45 -6.48 -11.59
C ALA A 93 10.46 -5.41 -10.50
N ALA A 94 9.76 -4.31 -10.77
CA ALA A 94 9.63 -3.21 -9.85
C ALA A 94 8.26 -2.56 -10.02
N ALA A 95 7.95 -1.60 -9.16
CA ALA A 95 6.81 -0.73 -9.34
C ALA A 95 7.15 0.70 -8.94
N GLU A 96 6.60 1.66 -9.67
CA GLU A 96 6.50 3.04 -9.21
C GLU A 96 5.27 3.14 -8.30
N ILE A 97 5.51 3.49 -7.04
CA ILE A 97 4.47 3.65 -6.02
C ILE A 97 4.29 5.15 -5.76
N THR A 98 3.12 5.68 -6.07
CA THR A 98 2.75 7.05 -5.73
C THR A 98 1.81 7.06 -4.53
N VAL A 99 2.22 7.71 -3.45
CA VAL A 99 1.33 8.09 -2.34
C VAL A 99 0.94 9.55 -2.55
N LYS A 100 -0.36 9.82 -2.60
CA LYS A 100 -0.91 11.17 -2.76
C LYS A 100 -1.80 11.49 -1.57
N ASP A 101 -1.45 12.53 -0.83
CA ASP A 101 -2.31 13.12 0.19
C ASP A 101 -3.23 14.16 -0.48
N ALA A 102 -4.39 13.70 -0.93
CA ALA A 102 -5.30 14.49 -1.74
C ALA A 102 -6.11 15.54 -0.93
N VAL A 103 -6.03 15.53 0.39
CA VAL A 103 -6.87 16.38 1.26
C VAL A 103 -6.06 17.23 2.24
N GLY A 104 -5.04 16.67 2.87
CA GLY A 104 -4.26 17.38 3.89
C GLY A 104 -3.26 18.34 3.27
N SER A 105 -2.17 17.80 2.74
CA SER A 105 -1.01 18.53 2.22
C SER A 105 -1.03 18.78 0.71
N LEU A 106 -1.96 18.15 -0.02
CA LEU A 106 -2.03 18.20 -1.49
C LEU A 106 -0.71 17.76 -2.18
N THR A 107 0.10 16.98 -1.46
CA THR A 107 1.43 16.55 -1.90
C THR A 107 1.38 15.10 -2.34
N SER A 108 2.27 14.75 -3.27
CA SER A 108 2.48 13.37 -3.68
C SER A 108 3.97 13.01 -3.64
N VAL A 109 4.25 11.76 -3.30
CA VAL A 109 5.58 11.17 -3.31
C VAL A 109 5.52 9.94 -4.20
N THR A 110 6.40 9.86 -5.20
CA THR A 110 6.54 8.69 -6.07
C THR A 110 7.89 8.06 -5.84
N LEU A 111 7.90 6.78 -5.46
CA LEU A 111 9.11 6.01 -5.19
C LEU A 111 9.12 4.75 -6.06
N PRO A 112 10.21 4.48 -6.81
CA PRO A 112 10.42 3.18 -7.42
C PRO A 112 10.83 2.16 -6.36
N VAL A 113 10.22 0.98 -6.36
CA VAL A 113 10.55 -0.10 -5.42
C VAL A 113 10.74 -1.41 -6.17
N SER A 114 11.86 -2.09 -5.93
CA SER A 114 12.13 -3.43 -6.44
C SER A 114 11.21 -4.46 -5.77
N LEU A 115 10.65 -5.38 -6.57
CA LEU A 115 9.68 -6.35 -6.08
C LEU A 115 10.30 -7.75 -5.92
N PRO A 116 10.20 -8.39 -4.74
CA PRO A 116 10.50 -9.80 -4.55
C PRO A 116 9.62 -10.69 -5.45
N HIS A 117 10.01 -11.95 -5.69
CA HIS A 117 9.24 -12.84 -6.58
C HIS A 117 7.82 -13.15 -6.07
N ASP A 118 7.64 -13.26 -4.75
CA ASP A 118 6.43 -13.68 -4.05
C ASP A 118 5.62 -12.52 -3.46
N TRP A 119 5.88 -11.29 -3.93
CA TRP A 119 5.32 -10.08 -3.34
C TRP A 119 3.77 -10.05 -3.40
N ILE A 120 3.16 -10.58 -4.46
CA ILE A 120 1.69 -10.65 -4.58
C ILE A 120 1.11 -11.58 -3.52
N GLU A 121 1.68 -12.77 -3.35
CA GLU A 121 1.24 -13.78 -2.39
C GLU A 121 1.41 -13.28 -0.95
N ASP A 122 2.52 -12.59 -0.64
CA ASP A 122 2.73 -11.94 0.66
C ASP A 122 1.63 -10.91 0.94
N HIS A 123 1.32 -10.03 -0.02
CA HIS A 123 0.28 -9.03 0.14
C HIS A 123 -1.11 -9.64 0.29
N ARG A 124 -1.43 -10.71 -0.44
CA ARG A 124 -2.68 -11.47 -0.24
C ARG A 124 -2.76 -12.06 1.17
N GLY A 125 -1.66 -12.61 1.67
CA GLY A 125 -1.56 -13.11 3.05
C GLY A 125 -1.73 -12.02 4.12
N ARG A 126 -1.25 -10.80 3.87
CA ARG A 126 -1.45 -9.63 4.75
C ARG A 126 -2.90 -9.15 4.73
N LEU A 127 -3.52 -9.12 3.56
CA LEU A 127 -4.93 -8.75 3.39
C LEU A 127 -5.86 -9.68 4.19
N GLU A 128 -5.65 -11.00 4.15
CA GLU A 128 -6.47 -11.94 4.93
C GLU A 128 -6.31 -11.75 6.45
N ARG A 129 -5.11 -11.40 6.90
CA ARG A 129 -4.86 -11.04 8.30
C ARG A 129 -5.60 -9.75 8.68
N ALA A 130 -5.58 -8.73 7.82
CA ALA A 130 -6.31 -7.48 8.03
C ALA A 130 -7.84 -7.70 8.07
N ARG A 131 -8.38 -8.51 7.16
CA ARG A 131 -9.80 -8.90 7.17
C ARG A 131 -10.20 -9.62 8.45
N THR A 132 -9.30 -10.43 9.02
CA THR A 132 -9.53 -11.09 10.32
C THR A 132 -9.56 -10.08 11.47
N LEU A 133 -8.70 -9.06 11.45
CA LEU A 133 -8.70 -7.99 12.44
C LEU A 133 -10.00 -7.19 12.39
N LEU A 134 -10.44 -6.79 11.19
CA LEU A 134 -11.67 -6.03 10.99
C LEU A 134 -12.93 -6.76 11.49
N ARG A 135 -12.94 -8.10 11.40
CA ARG A 135 -14.07 -8.94 11.86
C ARG A 135 -14.09 -9.17 13.38
N ARG A 136 -13.01 -8.84 14.11
CA ARG A 136 -12.96 -9.01 15.56
C ARG A 136 -13.66 -7.84 16.23
N PRO A 137 -14.71 -8.06 17.06
CA PRO A 137 -15.23 -7.01 17.91
C PRO A 137 -14.14 -6.61 18.90
N SER A 138 -13.86 -5.30 19.02
CA SER A 138 -12.90 -4.78 19.99
C SER A 138 -13.28 -5.26 21.39
N ARG A 139 -12.30 -5.79 22.12
CA ARG A 139 -12.47 -6.30 23.48
C ARG A 139 -12.68 -5.17 24.48
#